data_AF-A0A0S4J6C9-F1
#
_entry.id   AF-A0A0S4J6C9-F1
#
_cell.length_a   1.000
_cell.length_b   1.000
_cell.length_c   1.000
_cell.angle_alpha   90.00
_cell.angle_beta   90.00
_cell.angle_gamma   90.00
#
_symmetry.space_group_name_H-M   'P 1'
#
loop_
_entity.id
_entity.type
_entity.pdbx_description
1 polymer ?
#
loop_
_entity_poly.entity_id
_entity_poly.type
_entity_poly.pdbx_seq_one_letter_code
_entity_poly.pdbx_strand_id
1 'polypeptide(L)'
;MPTIREFLHIDAFLETYRALTWRELVLIIVAVLMVISGNAGQLIVLNLWVAHMGLIPPPETPLSILTISSSTMAVFFIAAILIRAALNWKTISFRFLFSTKGLVLSVVIGLCNALNGVLLVYATPSTSEILQALLLCTQVFWTLAGSKLLLSDSRSILNFLVIGSFLCVAGGIVLGASPTFSQSSPTTSSTKWWTLIFAASMIPGALYNVFASMYMRAFTAVDEPTKDENTEDAYPLLVNQTEPEDVHERSDSTTVKLTMLATTGLSQMLWMFVFMPLNAAPWFGSSDNLAETREMLKDGWSCVFQREFGCTRAYVYYIAFNVSYFVNYIGSAYLNHFSATLNSMVTQLSAPIAAIILLVAPSLNVGAQAVEVGPSVGAIILLMLGSAVFTLWEQGTRKKVQ
;
A
#
# COMPACT_ATOMS: atom_id res chain seq x y z
N MET A 1 18.81 -25.38 -25.62
CA MET A 1 17.64 -24.69 -25.02
C MET A 1 17.69 -24.99 -23.53
N PRO A 2 17.66 -23.97 -22.65
CA PRO A 2 17.54 -24.20 -21.22
C PRO A 2 16.26 -25.00 -20.94
N THR A 3 16.32 -25.93 -20.00
CA THR A 3 15.14 -26.67 -19.57
C THR A 3 14.14 -25.72 -18.91
N ILE A 4 12.83 -26.02 -18.94
CA ILE A 4 11.82 -25.21 -18.24
C ILE A 4 12.20 -25.01 -16.76
N ARG A 5 12.84 -26.01 -16.15
CA ARG A 5 13.33 -25.95 -14.77
C ARG A 5 14.45 -24.93 -14.57
N GLU A 6 15.43 -24.90 -15.47
CA GLU A 6 16.49 -23.88 -15.48
C GLU A 6 15.93 -22.49 -15.78
N PHE A 7 14.98 -22.41 -16.70
CA PHE A 7 14.32 -21.16 -17.07
C PHE A 7 13.52 -20.55 -15.91
N LEU A 8 12.86 -21.39 -15.11
CA LEU A 8 12.06 -20.98 -13.95
C LEU A 8 12.87 -20.89 -12.66
N HIS A 9 14.17 -21.18 -12.66
CA HIS A 9 15.05 -21.16 -11.49
C HIS A 9 14.48 -21.93 -10.28
N ILE A 10 13.75 -23.02 -10.51
CA ILE A 10 13.04 -23.78 -9.47
C ILE A 10 13.99 -24.26 -8.38
N ASP A 11 15.21 -24.65 -8.75
CA ASP A 11 16.19 -25.16 -7.80
C ASP A 11 16.71 -24.08 -6.84
N ALA A 12 16.96 -22.87 -7.35
CA ALA A 12 17.35 -21.74 -6.50
C ALA A 12 16.23 -21.33 -5.54
N PHE A 13 14.97 -21.39 -6.00
CA PHE A 13 13.81 -21.18 -5.14
C PHE A 13 13.70 -22.25 -4.04
N LEU A 14 13.85 -23.53 -4.40
CA LEU A 14 13.81 -24.63 -3.44
C LEU A 14 14.97 -24.58 -2.45
N GLU A 15 16.16 -24.17 -2.88
CA GLU A 15 17.32 -23.90 -2.02
C GLU A 15 17.00 -22.79 -1.01
N THR A 16 16.49 -21.65 -1.48
CA THR A 16 16.09 -20.52 -0.63
C THR A 16 15.00 -20.93 0.37
N TYR A 17 13.99 -21.68 -0.10
CA TYR A 17 12.91 -22.18 0.74
C TYR A 17 13.40 -23.14 1.82
N ARG A 18 14.34 -24.03 1.49
CA ARG A 18 14.97 -24.95 2.45
C ARG A 18 15.87 -24.25 3.45
N ALA A 19 16.45 -23.11 3.07
CA ALA A 19 17.30 -22.30 3.95
C ALA A 19 16.50 -21.46 4.96
N LEU A 20 15.21 -21.18 4.70
CA LEU A 20 14.37 -20.43 5.64
C LEU A 20 14.09 -21.22 6.90
N THR A 21 14.28 -20.59 8.05
CA THR A 21 13.85 -21.16 9.31
C THR A 21 12.32 -21.19 9.40
N TRP A 22 11.77 -22.13 10.16
CA TRP A 22 10.32 -22.21 10.37
C TRP A 22 9.72 -20.90 10.91
N ARG A 23 10.46 -20.18 11.76
CA ARG A 23 10.02 -18.90 12.32
C ARG A 23 9.91 -17.83 11.24
N GLU A 24 10.91 -17.72 10.36
CA GLU A 24 10.88 -16.77 9.24
C GLU A 24 9.77 -17.09 8.25
N LEU A 25 9.57 -18.37 7.94
CA LEU A 25 8.49 -18.80 7.06
C LEU A 25 7.12 -18.40 7.62
N VAL A 26 6.87 -18.67 8.91
CA VAL A 26 5.63 -18.26 9.58
C VAL A 26 5.47 -16.74 9.55
N LEU A 27 6.52 -15.97 9.83
CA LEU A 27 6.47 -14.50 9.80
C LEU A 27 6.16 -13.96 8.40
N ILE A 28 6.77 -14.53 7.35
CA ILE A 28 6.50 -14.14 5.96
C ILE A 28 5.05 -14.44 5.60
N ILE A 29 4.55 -15.64 5.92
CA ILE A 29 3.15 -16.02 5.65
C ILE A 29 2.19 -15.08 6.38
N VAL A 30 2.44 -14.79 7.66
CA VAL A 30 1.62 -13.86 8.44
C VAL A 30 1.66 -12.46 7.81
N ALA A 31 2.83 -11.93 7.46
CA ALA A 31 2.95 -10.63 6.81
C ALA A 31 2.20 -10.57 5.47
N VAL A 32 2.27 -11.64 4.67
CA VAL A 32 1.52 -11.76 3.41
C VAL A 32 0.02 -11.74 3.65
N LEU A 33 -0.48 -12.53 4.60
CA LEU A 33 -1.90 -12.55 4.97
C LEU A 33 -2.38 -11.21 5.51
N MET A 34 -1.55 -10.53 6.31
CA MET A 34 -1.84 -9.19 6.82
C MET A 34 -1.97 -8.18 5.69
N VAL A 35 -1.04 -8.13 4.73
CA VAL A 35 -1.14 -7.20 3.59
C VAL A 35 -2.36 -7.51 2.73
N ILE A 36 -2.60 -8.78 2.39
CA ILE A 36 -3.74 -9.17 1.55
C ILE A 36 -5.07 -8.81 2.22
N SER A 37 -5.26 -9.24 3.48
CA SER A 37 -6.52 -8.99 4.21
C SER A 37 -6.71 -7.52 4.57
N GLY A 38 -5.64 -6.84 4.97
CA GLY A 38 -5.67 -5.42 5.29
C GLY A 38 -5.96 -4.54 4.08
N ASN A 39 -5.34 -4.81 2.94
CA ASN A 39 -5.57 -4.02 1.72
C ASN A 39 -6.95 -4.32 1.10
N ALA A 40 -7.38 -5.58 1.05
CA ALA A 40 -8.74 -5.93 0.61
C ALA A 40 -9.81 -5.33 1.54
N GLY A 41 -9.57 -5.36 2.86
CA GLY A 41 -10.44 -4.75 3.85
C GLY A 41 -10.56 -3.24 3.68
N GLN A 42 -9.45 -2.53 3.45
CA GLN A 42 -9.49 -1.09 3.17
C GLN A 42 -10.33 -0.77 1.93
N LEU A 43 -10.13 -1.50 0.83
CA LEU A 43 -10.90 -1.30 -0.40
C LEU A 43 -12.41 -1.42 -0.19
N ILE A 44 -12.84 -2.51 0.45
CA ILE A 44 -14.26 -2.78 0.66
C ILE A 44 -14.84 -1.80 1.69
N VAL A 45 -14.16 -1.63 2.82
CA VAL A 45 -14.67 -0.82 3.94
C VAL A 45 -14.64 0.67 3.62
N LEU A 46 -13.72 1.16 2.79
CA LEU A 46 -13.70 2.57 2.37
C LEU A 46 -14.99 2.95 1.65
N ASN A 47 -15.42 2.15 0.68
CA ASN A 47 -16.65 2.41 -0.07
C ASN A 47 -17.87 2.36 0.86
N LEU A 48 -17.92 1.38 1.77
CA LEU A 48 -18.96 1.31 2.80
C LEU A 48 -18.95 2.53 3.73
N TRP A 49 -17.77 3.00 4.14
CA TRP A 49 -17.65 4.17 4.99
C TRP A 49 -18.19 5.41 4.29
N VAL A 50 -17.74 5.68 3.06
CA VAL A 50 -18.23 6.78 2.21
C VAL A 50 -19.76 6.74 2.08
N ALA A 51 -20.34 5.57 1.83
CA ALA A 51 -21.79 5.41 1.64
C ALA A 51 -22.61 5.58 2.93
N HIS A 52 -22.00 5.51 4.12
CA HIS A 52 -22.69 5.55 5.41
C HIS A 52 -22.32 6.76 6.28
N MET A 53 -21.88 7.86 5.67
CA MET A 53 -21.66 9.16 6.33
C MET A 53 -22.96 9.96 6.56
N GLY A 54 -24.08 9.27 6.77
CA GLY A 54 -25.37 9.86 7.13
C GLY A 54 -25.90 10.80 6.06
N LEU A 55 -26.15 12.06 6.45
CA LEU A 55 -26.62 13.11 5.56
C LEU A 55 -25.50 13.78 4.73
N ILE A 56 -24.22 13.49 5.00
CA ILE A 56 -23.09 14.07 4.27
C ILE A 56 -22.98 13.39 2.90
N PRO A 57 -23.07 14.13 1.79
CA PRO A 57 -22.95 13.57 0.44
C PRO A 57 -21.61 12.86 0.21
N PRO A 58 -21.56 11.73 -0.53
CA PRO A 58 -20.30 11.00 -0.78
C PRO A 58 -19.12 11.85 -1.27
N PRO A 59 -19.28 12.83 -2.19
CA PRO A 59 -18.18 13.69 -2.65
C PRO A 59 -17.60 14.62 -1.56
N GLU A 60 -18.29 14.78 -0.44
CA GLU A 60 -17.94 15.66 0.68
C GLU A 60 -17.20 14.93 1.81
N THR A 61 -17.27 13.60 1.81
CA THR A 61 -16.66 12.71 2.81
C THR A 61 -15.12 12.56 2.77
N PRO A 62 -14.41 12.69 1.62
CA PRO A 62 -13.00 12.30 1.52
C PRO A 62 -12.06 12.97 2.53
N LEU A 63 -12.18 14.28 2.72
CA LEU A 63 -11.32 15.03 3.65
C LEU A 63 -11.48 14.54 5.08
N SER A 64 -12.71 14.30 5.52
CA SER A 64 -13.03 13.81 6.86
C SER A 64 -12.51 12.40 7.07
N ILE A 65 -12.70 11.50 6.10
CA ILE A 65 -12.15 10.13 6.14
C ILE A 65 -10.62 10.16 6.26
N LEU A 66 -9.94 10.97 5.43
CA LEU A 66 -8.49 11.07 5.42
C LEU A 66 -7.91 11.65 6.71
N THR A 67 -8.48 12.74 7.22
CA THR A 67 -8.03 13.40 8.45
C THR A 67 -8.25 12.51 9.68
N ILE A 68 -9.41 11.86 9.79
CA ILE A 68 -9.70 10.92 10.89
C ILE A 68 -8.71 9.74 10.83
N SER A 69 -8.55 9.11 9.67
CA SER A 69 -7.70 7.91 9.53
C SER A 69 -6.22 8.20 9.73
N SER A 70 -5.72 9.31 9.18
CA SER A 70 -4.31 9.74 9.40
C SER A 70 -4.05 10.10 10.86
N SER A 71 -4.99 10.76 11.54
CA SER A 71 -4.90 11.07 12.97
C SER A 71 -4.86 9.79 13.81
N THR A 72 -5.76 8.84 13.56
CA THR A 72 -5.80 7.56 14.29
C THR A 72 -4.53 6.74 14.03
N MET A 73 -4.03 6.71 12.80
CA MET A 73 -2.76 6.06 12.47
C MET A 73 -1.58 6.67 13.22
N ALA A 74 -1.47 8.01 13.23
CA ALA A 74 -0.42 8.71 13.97
C ALA A 74 -0.48 8.36 15.47
N VAL A 75 -1.66 8.48 16.09
CA VAL A 75 -1.85 8.16 17.51
C VAL A 75 -1.51 6.70 17.81
N PHE A 76 -1.98 5.75 16.99
CA PHE A 76 -1.74 4.32 17.20
C PHE A 76 -0.26 3.97 17.17
N PHE A 77 0.48 4.40 16.14
CA PHE A 77 1.89 4.05 16.02
C PHE A 77 2.80 4.86 16.96
N ILE A 78 2.42 6.11 17.31
CA ILE A 78 3.08 6.85 18.39
C ILE A 78 2.90 6.11 19.72
N ALA A 79 1.69 5.66 20.05
CA ALA A 79 1.46 4.87 21.25
C ALA A 79 2.27 3.55 21.23
N ALA A 80 2.31 2.85 20.09
CA ALA A 80 3.08 1.62 19.95
C ALA A 80 4.59 1.83 20.17
N ILE A 81 5.18 2.90 19.62
CA ILE A 81 6.60 3.20 19.83
C ILE A 81 6.87 3.66 21.26
N LEU A 82 5.97 4.41 21.89
CA LEU A 82 6.09 4.82 23.30
C LEU A 82 6.04 3.62 24.24
N ILE A 83 5.13 2.66 24.00
CA ILE A 83 5.06 1.41 24.76
C ILE A 83 6.35 0.60 24.58
N ARG A 84 6.83 0.46 23.34
CA ARG A 84 8.09 -0.24 23.04
C ARG A 84 9.28 0.40 23.74
N ALA A 85 9.38 1.74 23.70
CA ALA A 85 10.40 2.52 24.38
C ALA A 85 10.32 2.35 25.90
N ALA A 86 9.12 2.39 26.49
CA ALA A 86 8.95 2.18 27.93
C ALA A 86 9.40 0.78 28.37
N LEU A 87 9.09 -0.26 27.58
CA LEU A 87 9.45 -1.64 27.90
C LEU A 87 10.94 -1.95 27.68
N ASN A 88 11.62 -1.22 26.80
CA ASN A 88 12.98 -1.57 26.33
C ASN A 88 13.92 -0.36 26.29
N TRP A 89 13.72 0.61 27.19
CA TRP A 89 14.43 1.89 27.18
C TRP A 89 15.97 1.74 27.17
N LYS A 90 16.49 0.68 27.78
CA LYS A 90 17.94 0.44 27.91
C LYS A 90 18.58 -0.09 26.63
N THR A 91 17.82 -0.72 25.72
CA THR A 91 18.37 -1.42 24.55
C THR A 91 18.08 -0.70 23.23
N ILE A 92 17.15 0.26 23.22
CA ILE A 92 16.74 0.96 22.02
C ILE A 92 17.59 2.22 21.81
N SER A 93 18.10 2.39 20.59
CA SER A 93 18.70 3.64 20.11
C SER A 93 17.76 4.34 19.15
N PHE A 94 17.37 5.58 19.47
CA PHE A 94 16.59 6.45 18.57
C PHE A 94 17.47 7.42 17.77
N ARG A 95 18.80 7.26 17.77
CA ARG A 95 19.71 8.22 17.13
C ARG A 95 19.44 8.38 15.62
N PHE A 96 19.01 7.30 14.96
CA PHE A 96 18.65 7.30 13.55
C PHE A 96 17.49 8.23 13.20
N LEU A 97 16.60 8.55 14.15
CA LEU A 97 15.55 9.54 13.94
C LEU A 97 16.08 10.96 13.77
N PHE A 98 17.24 11.24 14.34
CA PHE A 98 17.84 12.57 14.33
C PHE A 98 18.86 12.73 13.19
N SER A 99 19.12 11.67 12.41
CA SER A 99 19.93 11.79 11.21
C SER A 99 19.14 12.53 10.13
N THR A 100 19.81 13.40 9.37
CA THR A 100 19.20 14.16 8.27
C THR A 100 18.54 13.23 7.26
N LYS A 101 19.19 12.10 6.96
CA LYS A 101 18.67 11.07 6.06
C LYS A 101 17.40 10.42 6.60
N GLY A 102 17.36 10.11 7.90
CA GLY A 102 16.19 9.55 8.58
C GLY A 102 15.00 10.50 8.53
N LEU A 103 15.23 11.77 8.88
CA LEU A 103 14.20 12.81 8.83
C LEU A 103 13.65 13.04 7.42
N VAL A 104 14.53 13.18 6.43
CA VAL A 104 14.12 13.40 5.03
C VAL A 104 13.31 12.22 4.52
N LEU A 105 13.76 10.98 4.75
CA LEU A 105 13.02 9.79 4.34
C LEU A 105 11.66 9.71 5.04
N SER A 106 11.58 9.94 6.35
CA SER A 106 10.31 9.94 7.09
C SER A 106 9.31 10.99 6.54
N VAL A 107 9.79 12.19 6.21
CA VAL A 107 8.94 13.24 5.62
C VAL A 107 8.45 12.83 4.23
N VAL A 108 9.35 12.33 3.37
CA VAL A 108 9.02 11.92 2.00
C VAL A 108 8.08 10.71 1.98
N ILE A 109 8.29 9.73 2.85
CA ILE A 109 7.40 8.56 3.01
C ILE A 109 6.00 9.04 3.40
N GLY A 110 5.88 9.91 4.41
CA GLY A 110 4.59 10.46 4.82
C GLY A 110 3.93 11.32 3.74
N LEU A 111 4.69 12.09 2.95
CA LEU A 111 4.18 12.85 1.81
C LEU A 111 3.64 11.94 0.71
N CYS A 112 4.38 10.90 0.34
CA CYS A 112 3.93 9.91 -0.64
C CYS A 112 2.65 9.24 -0.14
N ASN A 113 2.59 8.89 1.14
CA ASN A 113 1.40 8.28 1.71
C ASN A 113 0.18 9.22 1.72
N ALA A 114 0.41 10.48 2.06
CA ALA A 114 -0.59 11.54 2.02
C ALA A 114 -1.14 11.77 0.61
N LEU A 115 -0.26 11.89 -0.39
CA LEU A 115 -0.64 12.07 -1.79
C LEU A 115 -1.39 10.86 -2.33
N ASN A 116 -0.95 9.65 -2.00
CA ASN A 116 -1.68 8.43 -2.35
C ASN A 116 -3.10 8.47 -1.76
N GLY A 117 -3.24 8.71 -0.46
CA GLY A 117 -4.54 8.79 0.21
C GLY A 117 -5.45 9.86 -0.39
N VAL A 118 -4.95 11.08 -0.60
CA VAL A 118 -5.72 12.20 -1.18
C VAL A 118 -6.26 11.84 -2.56
N LEU A 119 -5.39 11.40 -3.48
CA LEU A 119 -5.81 11.08 -4.84
C LEU A 119 -6.76 9.88 -4.87
N LEU A 120 -6.48 8.85 -4.06
CA LEU A 120 -7.28 7.62 -4.00
C LEU A 120 -8.68 7.90 -3.42
N VAL A 121 -8.76 8.48 -2.22
CA VAL A 121 -10.03 8.64 -1.50
C VAL A 121 -10.94 9.68 -2.15
N TYR A 122 -10.41 10.76 -2.73
CA TYR A 122 -11.22 11.71 -3.49
C TYR A 122 -11.76 11.11 -4.79
N ALA A 123 -11.01 10.21 -5.43
CA ALA A 123 -11.45 9.53 -6.63
C ALA A 123 -12.43 8.37 -6.38
N THR A 124 -12.44 7.80 -5.17
CA THR A 124 -13.29 6.66 -4.78
C THR A 124 -14.78 6.87 -5.08
N PRO A 125 -15.45 7.98 -4.67
CA PRO A 125 -16.88 8.17 -4.95
C PRO A 125 -17.24 8.16 -6.44
N SER A 126 -16.28 8.48 -7.32
CA SER A 126 -16.46 8.60 -8.76
C SER A 126 -15.86 7.43 -9.56
N THR A 127 -15.23 6.46 -8.90
CA THR A 127 -14.57 5.32 -9.56
C THR A 127 -15.24 4.04 -9.08
N SER A 128 -15.62 3.14 -9.98
CA SER A 128 -16.29 1.89 -9.57
C SER A 128 -15.38 1.00 -8.75
N GLU A 129 -15.92 0.29 -7.76
CA GLU A 129 -15.13 -0.54 -6.83
C GLU A 129 -14.27 -1.59 -7.53
N ILE A 130 -14.81 -2.18 -8.61
CA ILE A 130 -14.05 -3.11 -9.45
C ILE A 130 -12.91 -2.39 -10.13
N LEU A 131 -13.15 -1.24 -10.75
CA LEU A 131 -12.10 -0.48 -11.43
C LEU A 131 -11.02 0.00 -10.45
N GLN A 132 -11.40 0.39 -9.23
CA GLN A 132 -10.46 0.69 -8.14
C GLN A 132 -9.52 -0.50 -7.88
N ALA A 133 -10.09 -1.70 -7.73
CA ALA A 133 -9.31 -2.93 -7.53
C ALA A 133 -8.39 -3.23 -8.74
N LEU A 134 -8.88 -3.08 -9.97
CA LEU A 134 -8.06 -3.31 -11.17
C LEU A 134 -6.90 -2.32 -11.29
N LEU A 135 -7.14 -1.03 -11.00
CA LEU A 135 -6.13 0.02 -11.09
C LEU A 135 -5.04 -0.14 -10.03
N LEU A 136 -5.37 -0.67 -8.84
CA LEU A 136 -4.38 -1.00 -7.81
C LEU A 136 -3.29 -1.95 -8.30
N CYS A 137 -3.63 -2.84 -9.24
CA CYS A 137 -2.65 -3.75 -9.82
C CYS A 137 -1.54 -3.05 -10.60
N THR A 138 -1.72 -1.79 -11.00
CA THR A 138 -0.67 -1.03 -11.70
C THR A 138 0.46 -0.57 -10.78
N GLN A 139 0.23 -0.53 -9.46
CA GLN A 139 1.22 -0.09 -8.46
C GLN A 139 2.53 -0.89 -8.53
N VAL A 140 2.47 -2.18 -8.91
CA VAL A 140 3.65 -3.04 -9.01
C VAL A 140 4.66 -2.53 -10.05
N PHE A 141 4.18 -2.01 -11.19
CA PHE A 141 5.03 -1.51 -12.26
C PHE A 141 5.67 -0.18 -11.88
N TRP A 142 4.92 0.69 -11.20
CA TRP A 142 5.46 1.92 -10.64
C TRP A 142 6.49 1.64 -9.55
N THR A 143 6.27 0.60 -8.73
CA THR A 143 7.22 0.19 -7.68
C THR A 143 8.50 -0.37 -8.30
N LEU A 144 8.38 -1.17 -9.36
CA LEU A 144 9.54 -1.66 -10.12
C LEU A 144 10.32 -0.51 -10.76
N ALA A 145 9.63 0.44 -11.41
CA ALA A 145 10.27 1.63 -11.98
C ALA A 145 10.99 2.46 -10.90
N GLY A 146 10.32 2.73 -9.79
CA GLY A 146 10.91 3.44 -8.65
C GLY A 146 12.09 2.70 -8.03
N SER A 147 12.02 1.37 -7.92
CA SER A 147 13.13 0.55 -7.42
C SER A 147 14.34 0.62 -8.36
N LYS A 148 14.12 0.63 -9.68
CA LYS A 148 15.20 0.81 -10.65
C LYS A 148 15.85 2.19 -10.57
N LEU A 149 15.05 3.24 -10.43
CA LEU A 149 15.54 4.62 -10.41
C LEU A 149 16.19 5.02 -9.08
N LEU A 150 15.65 4.57 -7.95
CA LEU A 150 16.03 5.04 -6.61
C LEU A 150 16.85 4.01 -5.81
N LEU A 151 16.67 2.71 -6.06
CA LEU A 151 17.44 1.64 -5.41
C LEU A 151 18.53 1.05 -6.33
N SER A 152 18.75 1.64 -7.51
CA SER A 152 19.73 1.19 -8.50
C SER A 152 19.60 -0.30 -8.85
N ASP A 153 18.36 -0.78 -8.96
CA ASP A 153 18.08 -2.18 -9.27
C ASP A 153 18.64 -2.58 -10.64
N SER A 154 19.62 -3.48 -10.64
CA SER A 154 20.34 -3.92 -11.85
C SER A 154 19.50 -4.80 -12.80
N ARG A 155 18.29 -5.20 -12.41
CA ARG A 155 17.44 -6.09 -13.20
C ARG A 155 16.91 -5.42 -14.47
N SER A 156 16.80 -6.20 -15.55
CA SER A 156 16.25 -5.72 -16.83
C SER A 156 14.73 -5.67 -16.77
N ILE A 157 14.16 -4.47 -16.92
CA ILE A 157 12.71 -4.23 -16.99
C ILE A 157 12.13 -4.60 -18.36
N LEU A 158 12.97 -4.65 -19.39
CA LEU A 158 12.59 -5.04 -20.76
C LEU A 158 12.61 -6.57 -20.93
N ASN A 159 12.30 -7.30 -19.87
CA ASN A 159 12.16 -8.75 -19.92
C ASN A 159 10.77 -9.12 -20.45
N PHE A 160 10.68 -10.13 -21.30
CA PHE A 160 9.42 -10.56 -21.89
C PHE A 160 8.38 -10.98 -20.83
N LEU A 161 8.81 -11.48 -19.66
CA LEU A 161 7.91 -11.83 -18.55
C LEU A 161 7.30 -10.57 -17.91
N VAL A 162 8.09 -9.49 -17.75
CA VAL A 162 7.57 -8.21 -17.24
C VAL A 162 6.57 -7.63 -18.22
N ILE A 163 6.90 -7.64 -19.51
CA ILE A 163 6.01 -7.18 -20.58
C ILE A 163 4.73 -8.03 -20.61
N GLY A 164 4.85 -9.36 -20.55
CA GLY A 164 3.71 -10.28 -20.51
C GLY A 164 2.81 -10.03 -19.29
N SER A 165 3.39 -9.85 -18.11
CA SER A 165 2.65 -9.48 -16.91
C SER A 165 1.91 -8.15 -17.06
N PHE A 166 2.59 -7.13 -17.59
CA PHE A 166 1.98 -5.83 -17.87
C PHE A 166 0.80 -5.94 -18.83
N LEU A 167 0.94 -6.69 -19.93
CA LEU A 167 -0.13 -6.93 -20.88
C LEU A 167 -1.31 -7.66 -20.25
N CYS A 168 -1.06 -8.65 -19.38
CA CYS A 168 -2.12 -9.32 -18.62
C CYS A 168 -2.86 -8.34 -17.69
N VAL A 169 -2.14 -7.51 -16.94
CA VAL A 169 -2.75 -6.52 -16.04
C VAL A 169 -3.53 -5.46 -16.82
N ALA A 170 -2.95 -4.90 -17.88
CA ALA A 170 -3.61 -3.94 -18.76
C ALA A 170 -4.84 -4.54 -19.43
N GLY A 171 -4.76 -5.78 -19.92
CA GLY A 171 -5.89 -6.52 -20.48
C GLY A 171 -7.00 -6.75 -19.45
N GLY A 172 -6.64 -7.08 -18.21
CA GLY A 172 -7.58 -7.22 -17.10
C GLY A 172 -8.31 -5.91 -16.78
N ILE A 173 -7.58 -4.79 -16.71
CA ILE A 173 -8.15 -3.44 -16.54
C ILE A 173 -9.13 -3.12 -17.67
N VAL A 174 -8.71 -3.28 -18.93
CA VAL A 174 -9.56 -2.98 -20.09
C VAL A 174 -10.83 -3.84 -20.09
N LEU A 175 -10.70 -5.14 -19.81
CA LEU A 175 -11.84 -6.05 -19.80
C LEU A 175 -12.82 -5.69 -18.68
N GLY A 176 -12.33 -5.47 -17.46
CA GLY A 176 -13.20 -5.13 -16.32
C GLY A 176 -13.77 -3.71 -16.37
N ALA A 177 -13.11 -2.78 -17.07
CA ALA A 177 -13.63 -1.43 -17.30
C ALA A 177 -14.61 -1.34 -18.48
N SER A 178 -14.73 -2.38 -19.30
CA SER A 178 -15.58 -2.38 -20.50
C SER A 178 -17.05 -1.99 -20.24
N PRO A 179 -17.72 -2.41 -19.15
CA PRO A 179 -19.10 -1.99 -18.88
C PRO A 179 -19.20 -0.51 -18.50
N THR A 180 -18.16 0.05 -17.87
CA THR A 180 -18.12 1.46 -17.49
C THR A 180 -17.91 2.36 -18.71
N PHE A 181 -17.10 1.92 -19.69
CA PHE A 181 -16.83 2.69 -20.91
C PHE A 181 -17.93 2.59 -21.97
N SER A 182 -18.75 1.53 -21.95
CA SER A 182 -19.85 1.36 -22.90
C SER A 182 -21.08 2.24 -22.57
N GLN A 183 -21.18 2.73 -21.34
CA GLN A 183 -22.30 3.60 -20.92
C GLN A 183 -22.08 5.06 -21.33
N SER A 184 -22.94 5.57 -22.20
CA SER A 184 -22.93 6.93 -22.75
C SER A 184 -23.80 7.90 -21.93
N SER A 185 -23.49 8.09 -20.66
CA SER A 185 -24.16 9.08 -19.80
C SER A 185 -23.43 10.45 -19.82
N PRO A 186 -24.13 11.59 -19.70
CA PRO A 186 -23.49 12.90 -19.52
C PRO A 186 -22.60 12.99 -18.26
N THR A 187 -22.80 12.12 -17.26
CA THR A 187 -21.94 12.02 -16.07
C THR A 187 -20.57 11.38 -16.35
N THR A 188 -20.39 10.72 -17.50
CA THR A 188 -19.20 9.91 -17.81
C THR A 188 -17.91 10.74 -17.94
N SER A 189 -17.98 12.04 -18.27
CA SER A 189 -16.78 12.89 -18.35
C SER A 189 -16.11 13.10 -17.00
N SER A 190 -16.90 13.33 -15.94
CA SER A 190 -16.40 13.48 -14.57
C SER A 190 -15.83 12.15 -14.05
N THR A 191 -16.52 11.04 -14.31
CA THR A 191 -16.06 9.67 -13.96
C THR A 191 -14.70 9.33 -14.58
N LYS A 192 -14.48 9.67 -15.86
CA LYS A 192 -13.21 9.41 -16.55
C LYS A 192 -12.04 10.16 -15.91
N TRP A 193 -12.24 11.43 -15.58
CA TRP A 193 -11.22 12.26 -14.93
C TRP A 193 -10.83 11.69 -13.57
N TRP A 194 -11.81 11.35 -12.73
CA TRP A 194 -11.56 10.76 -11.42
C TRP A 194 -10.90 9.38 -11.49
N THR A 195 -11.25 8.58 -12.49
CA THR A 195 -10.58 7.29 -12.74
C THR A 195 -9.08 7.49 -13.04
N LEU A 196 -8.72 8.52 -13.82
CA LEU A 196 -7.32 8.85 -14.09
C LEU A 196 -6.59 9.33 -12.83
N ILE A 197 -7.25 10.14 -11.99
CA ILE A 197 -6.72 10.54 -10.68
C ILE A 197 -6.49 9.31 -9.79
N PHE A 198 -7.44 8.38 -9.76
CA PHE A 198 -7.28 7.12 -9.03
C PHE A 198 -6.07 6.33 -9.54
N ALA A 199 -5.93 6.18 -10.85
CA ALA A 199 -4.77 5.51 -11.45
C ALA A 199 -3.45 6.23 -11.10
N ALA A 200 -3.43 7.56 -11.14
CA ALA A 200 -2.28 8.36 -10.78
C ALA A 200 -1.89 8.20 -9.30
N SER A 201 -2.85 7.92 -8.41
CA SER A 201 -2.57 7.65 -6.98
C SER A 201 -1.65 6.44 -6.76
N MET A 202 -1.53 5.53 -7.73
CA MET A 202 -0.65 4.37 -7.65
C MET A 202 0.84 4.74 -7.66
N ILE A 203 1.19 5.88 -8.25
CA ILE A 203 2.58 6.37 -8.31
C ILE A 203 3.11 6.72 -6.91
N PRO A 204 2.49 7.64 -6.14
CA PRO A 204 2.91 7.89 -4.77
C PRO A 204 2.79 6.66 -3.86
N GLY A 205 1.80 5.78 -4.05
CA GLY A 205 1.72 4.50 -3.30
C GLY A 205 2.90 3.56 -3.56
N ALA A 206 3.36 3.50 -4.81
CA ALA A 206 4.57 2.78 -5.19
C ALA A 206 5.84 3.42 -4.60
N LEU A 207 5.96 4.75 -4.69
CA LEU A 207 7.10 5.48 -4.14
C LEU A 207 7.17 5.34 -2.61
N TYR A 208 6.03 5.34 -1.91
CA TYR A 208 5.97 5.04 -0.49
C TYR A 208 6.68 3.71 -0.17
N ASN A 209 6.39 2.65 -0.92
CA ASN A 209 7.03 1.35 -0.71
C ASN A 209 8.53 1.39 -0.98
N VAL A 210 8.96 2.07 -2.05
CA VAL A 210 10.39 2.21 -2.39
C VAL A 210 11.15 2.96 -1.30
N PHE A 211 10.64 4.10 -0.85
CA PHE A 211 11.27 4.88 0.22
C PHE A 211 11.21 4.17 1.58
N ALA A 212 10.13 3.45 1.88
CA ALA A 212 10.04 2.60 3.06
C ALA A 212 11.12 1.50 3.04
N SER A 213 11.34 0.84 1.89
CA SER A 213 12.45 -0.11 1.73
C SER A 213 13.82 0.56 1.88
N MET A 214 14.02 1.76 1.33
CA MET A 214 15.26 2.53 1.54
C MET A 214 15.49 2.82 3.02
N TYR A 215 14.46 3.22 3.75
CA TYR A 215 14.52 3.49 5.19
C TYR A 215 14.91 2.24 5.98
N MET A 216 14.27 1.09 5.71
CA MET A 216 14.58 -0.18 6.38
C MET A 216 16.02 -0.60 6.12
N ARG A 217 16.51 -0.47 4.88
CA ARG A 217 17.89 -0.81 4.51
C ARG A 217 18.93 0.10 5.17
N ALA A 218 18.59 1.37 5.39
CA ALA A 218 19.52 2.33 5.99
C ALA A 218 19.67 2.13 7.50
N PHE A 219 18.58 1.85 8.23
CA PHE A 219 18.57 1.96 9.70
C PHE A 219 18.40 0.64 10.45
N THR A 220 18.07 -0.47 9.78
CA THR A 220 17.98 -1.78 10.43
C THR A 220 19.37 -2.34 10.68
N ALA A 221 19.67 -2.69 11.93
CA ALA A 221 20.87 -3.43 12.27
C ALA A 221 20.84 -4.80 11.57
N VAL A 222 21.95 -5.15 10.91
CA VAL A 222 22.18 -6.53 10.49
C VAL A 222 22.72 -7.21 11.73
N ASP A 223 22.03 -8.24 12.22
CA ASP A 223 22.60 -9.07 13.27
C ASP A 223 23.88 -9.69 12.69
N GLU A 224 25.05 -9.25 13.16
CA GLU A 224 26.29 -9.91 12.80
C GLU A 224 26.14 -11.38 13.21
N PRO A 225 26.28 -12.34 12.27
CA PRO A 225 26.34 -13.74 12.67
C PRO A 225 27.47 -13.83 13.69
N THR A 226 27.14 -14.31 14.89
CA THR A 226 28.14 -14.75 15.87
C THR A 226 29.22 -15.50 15.11
N LYS A 227 30.49 -15.14 15.32
CA LYS A 227 31.71 -15.71 14.71
C LYS A 227 31.82 -17.24 14.88
N ASP A 228 30.89 -17.99 14.33
CA ASP A 228 31.07 -19.38 13.94
C ASP A 228 31.44 -19.33 12.45
N GLU A 229 32.73 -19.57 12.21
CA GLU A 229 33.50 -19.40 10.97
C GLU A 229 32.99 -20.15 9.72
N ASN A 230 31.76 -20.67 9.71
CA ASN A 230 31.25 -21.52 8.62
C ASN A 230 29.85 -21.14 8.10
N THR A 231 29.30 -19.97 8.43
CA THR A 231 27.95 -19.57 7.98
C THR A 231 27.94 -18.17 7.37
N GLU A 232 28.63 -17.99 6.24
CA GLU A 232 28.63 -16.71 5.48
C GLU A 232 27.28 -16.37 4.80
N ASP A 233 26.29 -17.25 4.83
CA ASP A 233 25.08 -17.14 3.99
C ASP A 233 23.79 -16.71 4.73
N ALA A 234 23.86 -16.17 5.95
CA ALA A 234 22.69 -16.13 6.83
C ALA A 234 21.50 -15.25 6.38
N TYR A 235 21.65 -14.30 5.44
CA TYR A 235 20.51 -13.48 4.97
C TYR A 235 20.55 -13.17 3.46
N PRO A 236 20.23 -14.13 2.58
CA PRO A 236 20.25 -13.95 1.11
C PRO A 236 19.18 -12.97 0.58
N LEU A 237 18.38 -12.37 1.47
CA LEU A 237 17.28 -11.45 1.12
C LEU A 237 17.63 -9.96 1.25
N LEU A 238 18.76 -9.61 1.89
CA LEU A 238 19.22 -8.22 1.99
C LEU A 238 20.20 -7.91 0.86
N VAL A 239 19.67 -7.40 -0.25
CA VAL A 239 20.45 -7.02 -1.44
C VAL A 239 21.52 -5.97 -1.07
N ASN A 240 22.79 -6.39 -1.15
CA ASN A 240 24.00 -5.58 -1.36
C ASN A 240 24.05 -4.24 -0.58
N GLN A 241 24.16 -4.29 0.74
CA GLN A 241 24.52 -3.11 1.54
C GLN A 241 26.00 -2.80 1.30
N THR A 242 26.30 -1.90 0.37
CA THR A 242 27.67 -1.40 0.17
C THR A 242 27.91 -0.18 1.07
N GLU A 243 28.99 -0.28 1.85
CA GLU A 243 29.66 0.72 2.70
C GLU A 243 29.16 0.96 4.14
N PRO A 244 30.10 1.11 5.10
CA PRO A 244 29.80 1.31 6.51
C PRO A 244 29.52 2.80 6.78
N GLU A 245 28.25 3.21 6.61
CA GLU A 245 27.72 4.36 7.34
C GLU A 245 27.75 4.03 8.85
N ASP A 246 28.15 5.01 9.65
CA ASP A 246 28.41 4.98 11.10
C ASP A 246 27.51 3.97 11.86
N VAL A 247 28.14 2.89 12.38
CA VAL A 247 27.47 1.73 13.03
C VAL A 247 26.53 2.16 14.17
N HIS A 248 26.73 3.36 14.70
CA HIS A 248 25.94 3.94 15.79
C HIS A 248 24.52 4.41 15.39
N GLU A 249 24.17 4.45 14.10
CA GLU A 249 22.84 4.84 13.62
C GLU A 249 21.88 3.67 13.35
N ARG A 250 22.24 2.42 13.65
CA ARG A 250 21.34 1.27 13.43
C ARG A 250 20.60 0.85 14.71
N SER A 251 19.39 0.33 14.56
CA SER A 251 18.56 -0.19 15.66
C SER A 251 17.90 -1.52 15.29
N ASP A 252 17.33 -2.23 16.26
CA ASP A 252 16.61 -3.48 16.04
C ASP A 252 15.46 -3.31 15.02
N SER A 253 15.24 -4.36 14.25
CA SER A 253 14.31 -4.37 13.12
C SER A 253 12.86 -4.01 13.50
N THR A 254 12.44 -4.28 14.73
CA THR A 254 11.09 -3.94 15.20
C THR A 254 10.96 -2.45 15.51
N THR A 255 11.94 -1.88 16.22
CA THR A 255 11.98 -0.45 16.52
C THR A 255 12.02 0.39 15.25
N VAL A 256 12.85 0.01 14.26
CA VAL A 256 12.93 0.74 12.97
C VAL A 256 11.58 0.74 12.25
N LYS A 257 10.89 -0.40 12.19
CA LYS A 257 9.55 -0.50 11.58
C LYS A 257 8.52 0.36 12.29
N LEU A 258 8.40 0.25 13.61
CA LEU A 258 7.44 1.02 14.40
C LEU A 258 7.72 2.53 14.29
N THR A 259 9.00 2.91 14.28
CA THR A 259 9.43 4.30 14.15
C THR A 259 9.11 4.85 12.77
N MET A 260 9.38 4.09 11.71
CA MET A 260 8.99 4.46 10.35
C MET A 260 7.47 4.66 10.26
N LEU A 261 6.68 3.73 10.81
CA LEU A 261 5.21 3.81 10.79
C LEU A 261 4.68 5.01 11.61
N ALA A 262 5.27 5.29 12.78
CA ALA A 262 4.91 6.43 13.62
C ALA A 262 5.22 7.76 12.93
N THR A 263 6.43 7.90 12.37
CA THR A 263 6.83 9.11 11.64
C THR A 263 6.06 9.29 10.34
N THR A 264 5.73 8.20 9.65
CA THR A 264 4.83 8.20 8.48
C THR A 264 3.45 8.71 8.87
N GLY A 265 2.83 8.16 9.92
CA GLY A 265 1.50 8.59 10.38
C GLY A 265 1.48 10.06 10.78
N LEU A 266 2.49 10.51 11.53
CA LEU A 266 2.63 11.92 11.93
C LEU A 266 2.81 12.84 10.71
N SER A 267 3.73 12.51 9.81
CA SER A 267 3.99 13.27 8.58
C SER A 267 2.76 13.30 7.68
N GLN A 268 2.07 12.17 7.48
CA GLN A 268 0.83 12.09 6.73
C GLN A 268 -0.23 13.01 7.32
N MET A 269 -0.43 12.98 8.64
CA MET A 269 -1.39 13.85 9.33
C MET A 269 -1.08 15.34 9.07
N LEU A 270 0.19 15.75 9.16
CA LEU A 270 0.61 17.12 8.85
C LEU A 270 0.32 17.48 7.38
N TRP A 271 0.65 16.60 6.44
CA TRP A 271 0.36 16.82 5.03
C TRP A 271 -1.14 16.86 4.74
N MET A 272 -2.00 16.16 5.49
CA MET A 272 -3.45 16.30 5.35
C MET A 272 -3.94 17.72 5.67
N PHE A 273 -3.36 18.37 6.68
CA PHE A 273 -3.66 19.77 6.97
C PHE A 273 -3.14 20.71 5.87
N VAL A 274 -1.95 20.43 5.33
CA VAL A 274 -1.40 21.19 4.20
C VAL A 274 -2.25 21.04 2.94
N PHE A 275 -2.82 19.86 2.71
CA PHE A 275 -3.68 19.57 1.57
C PHE A 275 -5.15 19.96 1.77
N MET A 276 -5.55 20.42 2.95
CA MET A 276 -6.91 20.88 3.22
C MET A 276 -7.44 21.91 2.21
N PRO A 277 -6.66 22.91 1.75
CA PRO A 277 -7.12 23.87 0.73
C PRO A 277 -7.48 23.23 -0.61
N LEU A 278 -7.01 22.01 -0.92
CA LEU A 278 -7.42 21.30 -2.15
C LEU A 278 -8.92 21.01 -2.17
N ASN A 279 -9.58 20.90 -1.01
CA ASN A 279 -11.02 20.70 -0.95
C ASN A 279 -11.82 21.93 -1.38
N ALA A 280 -11.20 23.11 -1.43
CA ALA A 280 -11.80 24.33 -1.95
C ALA A 280 -11.40 24.62 -3.42
N ALA A 281 -10.63 23.73 -4.06
CA ALA A 281 -10.18 23.92 -5.43
C ALA A 281 -11.31 23.53 -6.41
N PRO A 282 -11.73 24.40 -7.35
CA PRO A 282 -12.94 24.20 -8.17
C PRO A 282 -13.00 22.93 -9.04
N TRP A 283 -11.86 22.29 -9.30
CA TRP A 283 -11.74 21.12 -10.16
C TRP A 283 -11.40 19.83 -9.39
N PHE A 284 -11.22 19.93 -8.07
CA PHE A 284 -10.76 18.83 -7.23
C PHE A 284 -11.68 18.61 -6.02
N GLY A 285 -11.95 19.67 -5.27
CA GLY A 285 -12.71 19.58 -4.04
C GLY A 285 -14.22 19.77 -4.23
N SER A 286 -14.94 19.66 -3.13
CA SER A 286 -16.40 19.85 -3.05
C SER A 286 -16.83 21.15 -2.37
N SER A 287 -15.91 21.90 -1.74
CA SER A 287 -16.22 23.20 -1.12
C SER A 287 -15.99 24.37 -2.09
N ASP A 288 -16.74 25.44 -1.90
CA ASP A 288 -16.53 26.73 -2.58
C ASP A 288 -15.39 27.54 -1.93
N ASN A 289 -15.15 27.34 -0.63
CA ASN A 289 -14.15 28.09 0.12
C ASN A 289 -13.62 27.34 1.36
N LEU A 290 -12.58 27.89 2.00
CA LEU A 290 -11.91 27.27 3.14
C LEU A 290 -12.78 27.21 4.41
N ALA A 291 -13.75 28.13 4.57
CA ALA A 291 -14.65 28.12 5.73
C ALA A 291 -15.60 26.92 5.66
N GLU A 292 -16.16 26.67 4.48
CA GLU A 292 -16.98 25.49 4.22
C GLU A 292 -16.16 24.19 4.35
N THR A 293 -14.93 24.16 3.83
CA THR A 293 -14.03 23.00 4.05
C THR A 293 -13.83 22.68 5.54
N ARG A 294 -13.69 23.71 6.37
CA ARG A 294 -13.56 23.54 7.83
C ARG A 294 -14.85 23.03 8.46
N GLU A 295 -16.00 23.50 7.99
CA GLU A 295 -17.32 23.04 8.46
C GLU A 295 -17.55 21.58 8.10
N MET A 296 -17.31 21.18 6.86
CA MET A 296 -17.41 19.78 6.41
C MET A 296 -16.48 18.85 7.19
N LEU A 297 -15.27 19.30 7.52
CA LEU A 297 -14.36 18.56 8.38
C LEU A 297 -14.96 18.37 9.78
N LYS A 298 -15.48 19.44 10.38
CA LYS A 298 -16.14 19.37 11.70
C LYS A 298 -17.32 18.40 11.67
N ASP A 299 -18.17 18.50 10.64
CA ASP A 299 -19.36 17.67 10.48
C ASP A 299 -19.01 16.19 10.30
N GLY A 300 -17.95 15.88 9.53
CA GLY A 300 -17.47 14.52 9.39
C GLY A 300 -16.93 13.92 10.69
N TRP A 301 -16.20 14.69 11.50
CA TRP A 301 -15.76 14.26 12.83
C TRP A 301 -16.94 14.06 13.79
N SER A 302 -17.90 14.99 13.81
CA SER A 302 -19.15 14.87 14.57
C SER A 302 -19.97 13.64 14.16
N CYS A 303 -20.11 13.40 12.86
CA CYS A 303 -20.79 12.23 12.29
C CYS A 303 -20.16 10.92 12.80
N VAL A 304 -18.83 10.80 12.76
CA VAL A 304 -18.13 9.56 13.17
C VAL A 304 -18.14 9.37 14.69
N PHE A 305 -17.88 10.41 15.48
CA PHE A 305 -17.66 10.27 16.93
C PHE A 305 -18.86 10.63 17.80
N GLN A 306 -19.75 11.49 17.32
CA GLN A 306 -20.92 11.98 18.08
C GLN A 306 -22.24 11.46 17.54
N ARG A 307 -22.23 10.74 16.40
CA ARG A 307 -23.44 10.21 15.72
C ARG A 307 -24.43 11.32 15.31
N GLU A 308 -23.93 12.52 15.10
CA GLU A 308 -24.72 13.61 14.50
C GLU A 308 -25.01 13.30 13.02
N PHE A 309 -25.85 14.11 12.36
CA PHE A 309 -26.16 13.98 10.92
C PHE A 309 -26.75 12.62 10.50
N GLY A 310 -27.42 11.91 11.41
CA GLY A 310 -28.01 10.59 11.12
C GLY A 310 -26.98 9.47 10.93
N CYS A 311 -25.73 9.70 11.30
CA CYS A 311 -24.63 8.75 11.15
C CYS A 311 -24.70 7.62 12.19
N THR A 312 -25.55 6.63 11.96
CA THR A 312 -25.73 5.51 12.91
C THR A 312 -24.61 4.46 12.85
N ARG A 313 -23.97 4.30 11.68
CA ARG A 313 -22.99 3.23 11.43
C ARG A 313 -21.60 3.70 10.99
N ALA A 314 -21.40 5.00 10.76
CA ALA A 314 -20.12 5.55 10.29
C ALA A 314 -18.93 5.13 11.19
N TYR A 315 -19.13 5.13 12.51
CA TYR A 315 -18.10 4.72 13.48
C TYR A 315 -17.65 3.25 13.31
N VAL A 316 -18.54 2.35 12.89
CA VAL A 316 -18.22 0.93 12.68
C VAL A 316 -17.28 0.78 11.49
N TYR A 317 -17.60 1.47 10.39
CA TYR A 317 -16.76 1.46 9.19
C TYR A 317 -15.43 2.19 9.41
N TYR A 318 -15.43 3.27 10.19
CA TYR A 318 -14.19 3.91 10.68
C TYR A 318 -13.27 2.90 11.41
N ILE A 319 -13.81 2.15 12.38
CA ILE A 319 -13.02 1.17 13.15
C ILE A 319 -12.53 0.06 12.22
N ALA A 320 -13.42 -0.52 11.41
CA ALA A 320 -13.06 -1.60 10.50
C ALA A 320 -12.00 -1.14 9.49
N PHE A 321 -12.13 0.06 8.92
CA PHE A 321 -11.16 0.63 8.00
C PHE A 321 -9.80 0.80 8.66
N ASN A 322 -9.75 1.38 9.86
CA ASN A 322 -8.49 1.61 10.58
C ASN A 322 -7.82 0.31 11.03
N VAL A 323 -8.59 -0.72 11.42
CA VAL A 323 -8.02 -2.05 11.70
C VAL A 323 -7.39 -2.63 10.43
N SER A 324 -8.10 -2.62 9.30
CA SER A 324 -7.56 -3.05 8.00
C SER A 324 -6.33 -2.21 7.58
N TYR A 325 -6.33 -0.92 7.90
CA TYR A 325 -5.22 0.00 7.69
C TYR A 325 -3.99 -0.41 8.51
N PHE A 326 -4.13 -0.63 9.82
CA PHE A 326 -3.00 -1.04 10.68
C PHE A 326 -2.45 -2.41 10.28
N VAL A 327 -3.33 -3.37 10.02
CA VAL A 327 -2.94 -4.72 9.60
C VAL A 327 -2.13 -4.67 8.30
N ASN A 328 -2.59 -3.90 7.32
CA ASN A 328 -1.85 -3.71 6.07
C ASN A 328 -0.48 -3.07 6.31
N TYR A 329 -0.40 -1.97 7.05
CA TYR A 329 0.85 -1.22 7.22
C TYR A 329 1.89 -1.99 8.03
N ILE A 330 1.47 -2.76 9.04
CA ILE A 330 2.37 -3.65 9.77
C ILE A 330 2.91 -4.71 8.81
N GLY A 331 2.04 -5.42 8.08
CA GLY A 331 2.47 -6.42 7.10
C GLY A 331 3.40 -5.84 6.03
N SER A 332 3.06 -4.67 5.48
CA SER A 332 3.86 -3.98 4.47
C SER A 332 5.20 -3.51 5.01
N ALA A 333 5.30 -3.06 6.26
CA ALA A 333 6.60 -2.72 6.86
C ALA A 333 7.51 -3.96 6.97
N TYR A 334 6.95 -5.14 7.23
CA TYR A 334 7.71 -6.39 7.18
C TYR A 334 8.11 -6.78 5.76
N LEU A 335 7.22 -6.67 4.77
CA LEU A 335 7.55 -7.01 3.39
C LEU A 335 8.51 -6.01 2.73
N ASN A 336 8.39 -4.71 3.02
CA ASN A 336 9.28 -3.66 2.54
C ASN A 336 10.70 -3.80 3.10
N HIS A 337 10.88 -4.44 4.26
CA HIS A 337 12.21 -4.80 4.76
C HIS A 337 12.94 -5.75 3.78
N PHE A 338 12.21 -6.68 3.18
CA PHE A 338 12.75 -7.60 2.17
C PHE A 338 12.86 -6.93 0.80
N SER A 339 11.74 -6.44 0.26
CA SER A 339 11.72 -5.71 -1.01
C SER A 339 10.41 -4.94 -1.21
N ALA A 340 10.52 -3.72 -1.75
CA ALA A 340 9.38 -2.93 -2.19
C ALA A 340 8.58 -3.66 -3.28
N THR A 341 9.26 -4.32 -4.23
CA THR A 341 8.62 -5.07 -5.32
C THR A 341 7.78 -6.22 -4.76
N LEU A 342 8.30 -6.95 -3.77
CA LEU A 342 7.59 -8.05 -3.11
C LEU A 342 6.34 -7.55 -2.40
N ASN A 343 6.45 -6.47 -1.61
CA ASN A 343 5.30 -5.89 -0.94
C ASN A 343 4.21 -5.46 -1.95
N SER A 344 4.61 -4.80 -3.04
CA SER A 344 3.65 -4.36 -4.06
C SER A 344 2.99 -5.53 -4.80
N MET A 345 3.70 -6.65 -5.02
CA MET A 345 3.09 -7.87 -5.59
C MET A 345 2.03 -8.46 -4.64
N VAL A 346 2.36 -8.57 -3.36
CA VAL A 346 1.43 -9.11 -2.36
C VAL A 346 0.22 -8.19 -2.21
N THR A 347 0.44 -6.88 -2.23
CA THR A 347 -0.62 -5.87 -2.23
C THR A 347 -1.52 -6.01 -3.46
N GLN A 348 -0.95 -6.26 -4.64
CA GLN A 348 -1.71 -6.48 -5.87
C GLN A 348 -2.64 -7.71 -5.79
N LEU A 349 -2.25 -8.76 -5.08
CA LEU A 349 -3.09 -9.96 -4.90
C LEU A 349 -4.36 -9.69 -4.07
N SER A 350 -4.41 -8.59 -3.31
CA SER A 350 -5.62 -8.24 -2.57
C SER A 350 -6.76 -7.77 -3.50
N ALA A 351 -6.44 -7.23 -4.68
CA ALA A 351 -7.42 -6.74 -5.63
C ALA A 351 -8.34 -7.85 -6.19
N PRO A 352 -7.83 -8.96 -6.75
CA PRO A 352 -8.70 -10.06 -7.17
C PRO A 352 -9.46 -10.67 -6.01
N ILE A 353 -8.88 -10.71 -4.80
CA ILE A 353 -9.57 -11.20 -3.60
C ILE A 353 -10.75 -10.29 -3.23
N ALA A 354 -10.54 -8.97 -3.21
CA ALA A 354 -11.59 -8.00 -2.98
C ALA A 354 -12.70 -8.11 -4.04
N ALA A 355 -12.33 -8.23 -5.32
CA ALA A 355 -13.29 -8.41 -6.40
C ALA A 355 -14.11 -9.71 -6.27
N ILE A 356 -13.47 -10.82 -5.88
CA ILE A 356 -14.19 -12.09 -5.58
C ILE A 356 -15.17 -11.90 -4.42
N ILE A 357 -14.75 -11.21 -3.34
CA ILE A 357 -15.62 -10.93 -2.19
C ILE A 357 -16.83 -10.11 -2.62
N LEU A 358 -16.63 -9.06 -3.43
CA LEU A 358 -17.72 -8.22 -3.94
C LEU A 358 -18.67 -8.97 -4.89
N LEU A 359 -18.16 -9.95 -5.65
CA LEU A 359 -18.98 -10.83 -6.48
C LEU A 359 -19.81 -11.82 -5.64
N VAL A 360 -19.23 -12.38 -4.58
CA VAL A 360 -19.88 -13.36 -3.70
C VAL A 360 -20.87 -12.69 -2.74
N ALA A 361 -20.57 -11.48 -2.29
CA ALA A 361 -21.40 -10.69 -1.38
C ALA A 361 -21.75 -9.32 -2.01
N PRO A 362 -22.70 -9.26 -2.97
CA PRO A 362 -23.06 -8.02 -3.65
C PRO A 362 -23.57 -6.91 -2.73
N SER A 363 -24.05 -7.25 -1.53
CA SER A 363 -24.46 -6.27 -0.51
C SER A 363 -23.30 -5.38 -0.01
N LEU A 364 -22.05 -5.78 -0.26
CA LEU A 364 -20.86 -4.99 0.03
C LEU A 364 -20.52 -4.00 -1.10
N ASN A 365 -21.06 -4.19 -2.30
CA ASN A 365 -20.89 -3.28 -3.44
C ASN A 365 -21.95 -2.17 -3.36
N VAL A 366 -21.58 -1.04 -2.76
CA VAL A 366 -22.48 0.09 -2.55
C VAL A 366 -22.56 1.01 -3.77
N GLY A 367 -21.64 0.85 -4.74
CA GLY A 367 -21.55 1.70 -5.92
C GLY A 367 -22.70 1.59 -6.93
N ALA A 368 -23.72 0.75 -6.69
CA ALA A 368 -24.91 0.53 -7.53
C ALA A 368 -24.64 0.16 -9.01
N GLN A 369 -23.38 -0.03 -9.41
CA GLN A 369 -23.03 -0.44 -10.77
C GLN A 369 -23.28 -1.94 -10.92
N ALA A 370 -24.12 -2.30 -11.90
CA ALA A 370 -24.36 -3.68 -12.27
C ALA A 370 -23.03 -4.32 -12.67
N VAL A 371 -22.57 -5.27 -11.86
CA VAL A 371 -21.34 -6.00 -12.12
C VAL A 371 -21.64 -7.07 -13.16
N GLU A 372 -21.17 -6.86 -14.39
CA GLU A 372 -21.19 -7.94 -15.38
C GLU A 372 -20.19 -9.01 -14.93
N VAL A 373 -20.72 -10.17 -14.54
CA VAL A 373 -19.93 -11.28 -13.97
C VAL A 373 -18.87 -11.76 -14.96
N GLY A 374 -19.20 -11.86 -16.25
CA GLY A 374 -18.29 -12.35 -17.29
C GLY A 374 -16.99 -11.53 -17.41
N PRO A 375 -17.07 -10.24 -17.77
CA PRO A 375 -15.89 -9.37 -17.83
C PRO A 375 -15.12 -9.29 -16.51
N SER A 376 -15.82 -9.30 -15.38
CA SER A 376 -15.19 -9.26 -14.05
C SER A 376 -14.37 -10.52 -13.76
N VAL A 377 -14.91 -11.71 -14.03
CA VAL A 377 -14.19 -12.99 -13.88
C VAL A 377 -12.99 -13.06 -14.82
N GLY A 378 -13.14 -12.65 -16.08
CA GLY A 378 -12.03 -12.59 -17.03
C GLY A 378 -10.92 -11.65 -16.58
N ALA A 379 -11.28 -10.47 -16.02
CA ALA A 379 -10.32 -9.53 -15.47
C ALA A 379 -9.56 -10.11 -14.28
N ILE A 380 -10.26 -10.76 -13.35
CA ILE A 380 -9.65 -11.44 -12.19
C ILE A 380 -8.64 -12.51 -12.64
N ILE A 381 -9.00 -13.34 -13.63
CA ILE A 381 -8.10 -14.37 -14.17
C ILE A 381 -6.85 -13.73 -14.78
N LEU A 382 -7.01 -12.69 -15.61
CA LEU A 382 -5.88 -11.99 -16.22
C LEU A 382 -4.96 -11.34 -15.16
N LEU A 383 -5.53 -10.78 -14.08
CA LEU A 383 -4.74 -10.22 -12.99
C LEU A 383 -3.96 -11.28 -12.22
N MET A 384 -4.57 -12.44 -11.93
CA MET A 384 -3.87 -13.56 -11.28
C MET A 384 -2.74 -14.09 -12.15
N LEU A 385 -2.98 -14.26 -13.46
CA LEU A 385 -1.94 -14.66 -14.42
C LEU A 385 -0.81 -13.63 -14.50
N GLY A 386 -1.16 -12.35 -14.60
CA GLY A 386 -0.17 -11.26 -14.62
C GLY A 386 0.70 -11.24 -13.37
N SER A 387 0.08 -11.43 -12.19
CA SER A 387 0.80 -11.50 -10.91
C SER A 387 1.70 -12.73 -10.81
N ALA A 388 1.24 -13.89 -11.31
CA ALA A 388 2.04 -15.11 -11.36
C ALA A 388 3.26 -14.96 -12.29
N VAL A 389 3.06 -14.46 -13.51
CA VAL A 389 4.15 -14.22 -14.47
C VAL A 389 5.17 -13.22 -13.91
N PHE A 390 4.71 -12.16 -13.24
CA PHE A 390 5.60 -11.21 -12.59
C PHE A 390 6.41 -11.83 -11.44
N THR A 391 5.75 -12.67 -10.64
CA THR A 391 6.42 -13.41 -9.55
C THR A 391 7.50 -14.34 -10.11
N LEU A 392 7.23 -15.04 -11.21
CA LEU A 392 8.22 -15.88 -11.88
C LEU A 392 9.43 -15.08 -12.35
N TRP A 393 9.20 -13.89 -12.94
CA TRP A 393 10.28 -12.98 -13.32
C TRP A 393 11.09 -12.51 -12.11
N GLU A 394 10.43 -12.12 -11.02
CA GLU A 394 11.08 -11.67 -9.80
C GLU A 394 12.00 -12.76 -9.25
N GLN A 395 11.50 -14.00 -9.15
CA GLN A 395 12.28 -15.13 -8.64
C GLN A 395 13.44 -15.48 -9.58
N GLY A 396 13.20 -15.50 -10.90
CA GLY A 396 14.23 -15.85 -11.88
C GLY A 396 15.34 -14.81 -12.04
N THR A 397 15.08 -13.54 -11.70
CA THR A 397 16.07 -12.46 -11.84
C THR A 397 16.80 -12.11 -10.55
N ARG A 398 16.46 -12.75 -9.42
CA ARG A 398 17.29 -12.68 -8.21
C ARG A 398 18.63 -13.32 -8.52
N LYS A 399 19.65 -12.48 -8.72
CA LYS A 399 21.03 -12.96 -8.81
C LYS A 399 21.33 -13.77 -7.56
N LYS A 400 21.87 -14.98 -7.72
CA LYS A 400 22.62 -15.61 -6.63
C LYS A 400 23.71 -14.60 -6.28
N VAL A 401 23.64 -14.03 -5.07
CA VAL A 401 24.78 -13.35 -4.48
C VAL A 401 25.80 -14.48 -4.32
N GLN A 402 26.74 -14.54 -5.26
CA GLN A 402 27.91 -15.40 -5.21
C GLN A 402 29.04 -14.61 -4.59
#